data_AF-B4SEW4-F1
#
_entry.id   AF-B4SEW4-F1
#
_cell.length_a   1.000
_cell.length_b   1.000
_cell.length_c   1.000
_cell.angle_alpha   90.00
_cell.angle_beta   90.00
_cell.angle_gamma   90.00
#
_symmetry.space_group_name_H-M   'P 1'
#
loop_
_entity.id
_entity.type
_entity.pdbx_description
1 polymer ?
#
loop_
_entity_poly.entity_id
_entity_poly.type
_entity_poly.pdbx_seq_one_letter_code
_entity_poly.pdbx_strand_id
1 'polypeptide(L)'
;MDTYTAIGLVADIIGIIGAFSAFQALRQLLKQKKEKKRLNQIVSVVLQCTKDNRKIVPLMVVRRKDITRAELQGILGTIKMKPSITGRYKLDHLNTKKFWQDIESLQASDNDDNDQLLIPCTPEEIEQFDV
;
A
#
# COMPACT_ATOMS: atom_id res chain seq x y z
N MET A 1 35.08 -25.25 44.22
CA MET A 1 34.06 -25.05 43.18
C MET A 1 34.47 -25.96 42.04
N ASP A 2 33.77 -27.07 41.86
CA ASP A 2 34.21 -28.14 40.96
C ASP A 2 34.14 -27.67 39.51
N THR A 3 35.17 -28.03 38.72
CA THR A 3 35.29 -27.67 37.30
C THR A 3 34.06 -28.06 36.48
N TYR A 4 33.38 -29.15 36.86
CA TYR A 4 32.13 -29.61 36.26
C TYR A 4 30.95 -28.65 36.49
N THR A 5 30.87 -28.02 37.67
CA THR A 5 29.79 -27.06 38.00
C THR A 5 29.97 -25.76 37.20
N ALA A 6 31.21 -25.32 37.01
CA ALA A 6 31.52 -24.13 36.21
C ALA A 6 31.23 -24.33 34.72
N ILE A 7 31.55 -25.51 34.17
CA ILE A 7 31.28 -25.84 32.76
C ILE A 7 29.76 -25.96 32.51
N GLY A 8 29.02 -26.58 33.42
CA GLY A 8 27.54 -26.68 33.33
C GLY A 8 26.88 -25.29 33.31
N LEU A 9 27.33 -24.39 34.17
CA LEU A 9 26.79 -23.02 34.26
C LEU A 9 27.08 -22.18 33.00
N VAL A 10 28.27 -22.34 32.40
CA VAL A 10 28.61 -21.68 31.13
C VAL A 10 27.78 -22.24 29.97
N ALA A 11 27.56 -23.56 29.92
CA ALA A 11 26.72 -24.20 28.91
C ALA A 11 25.26 -23.73 28.99
N ASP A 12 24.71 -23.61 30.20
CA ASP A 12 23.35 -23.11 30.43
C ASP A 12 23.20 -21.65 29.98
N ILE A 13 24.18 -20.78 30.27
CA ILE A 13 24.17 -19.38 29.81
C ILE A 13 24.20 -19.29 28.28
N ILE A 14 25.07 -20.07 27.62
CA ILE A 14 25.15 -20.11 26.16
C ILE A 14 23.84 -20.64 25.56
N GLY A 15 23.24 -21.67 26.17
CA GLY A 15 21.95 -22.21 25.77
C GLY A 15 20.82 -21.19 25.86
N ILE A 16 20.75 -20.43 26.96
CA ILE A 16 19.73 -19.37 27.16
C ILE A 16 19.90 -18.24 26.15
N ILE A 17 21.12 -17.78 25.92
CA ILE A 17 21.41 -16.73 24.93
C ILE A 17 21.03 -17.21 23.53
N GLY A 18 21.44 -18.43 23.16
CA GLY A 18 21.09 -19.04 21.87
C GLY A 18 19.58 -19.15 21.65
N ALA A 19 18.84 -19.58 22.68
CA ALA A 19 17.39 -19.67 22.64
C ALA A 19 16.73 -18.29 22.46
N PHE A 20 17.20 -17.27 23.16
CA PHE A 20 16.67 -15.91 23.05
C PHE A 20 16.95 -15.30 21.67
N SER A 21 18.15 -15.48 21.13
CA SER A 21 18.50 -15.04 19.77
C SER A 21 17.64 -15.75 18.71
N ALA A 22 17.45 -17.07 18.83
CA ALA A 22 16.58 -17.82 17.92
C ALA A 22 15.11 -17.35 17.99
N PHE A 23 14.62 -17.08 19.19
CA PHE A 23 13.26 -16.55 19.39
C PHE A 23 13.08 -15.16 18.76
N GLN A 24 14.05 -14.26 18.92
CA GLN A 24 14.02 -12.95 18.28
C GLN A 24 14.03 -13.04 16.75
N ALA A 25 14.92 -13.86 16.19
CA ALA A 25 15.00 -14.10 14.75
C ALA A 25 13.67 -14.63 14.20
N LEU A 26 13.06 -15.62 14.88
CA LEU A 26 11.75 -16.15 14.50
C LEU A 26 10.68 -15.06 14.52
N ARG A 27 10.62 -14.24 15.58
CA ARG A 27 9.66 -13.14 15.69
C ARG A 27 9.84 -12.13 14.56
N GLN A 28 11.08 -11.81 14.17
CA GLN A 28 11.37 -10.90 13.08
C GLN A 28 10.95 -11.48 11.72
N LEU A 29 11.22 -12.77 11.47
CA LEU A 29 10.78 -13.46 10.26
C LEU A 29 9.26 -13.49 10.14
N LEU A 30 8.54 -13.75 11.22
CA LEU A 30 7.08 -13.73 11.23
C LEU A 30 6.54 -12.32 10.93
N LYS A 31 7.13 -11.27 11.53
CA LYS A 31 6.78 -9.88 11.21
C LYS A 31 7.03 -9.54 9.75
N GLN A 32 8.20 -9.90 9.20
CA GLN A 32 8.52 -9.66 7.79
C GLN A 32 7.59 -10.42 6.85
N LYS A 33 7.22 -11.67 7.17
CA LYS A 33 6.26 -12.46 6.39
C LYS A 33 4.88 -11.80 6.41
N LYS A 34 4.40 -11.36 7.58
CA LYS A 34 3.12 -10.65 7.70
C LYS A 34 3.14 -9.36 6.88
N GLU A 35 4.20 -8.56 7.01
CA GLU A 35 4.34 -7.30 6.28
C GLU A 35 4.45 -7.52 4.77
N LYS A 36 5.24 -8.49 4.33
CA LYS A 36 5.34 -8.85 2.91
C LYS A 36 4.00 -9.32 2.36
N LYS A 37 3.21 -10.08 3.14
CA LYS A 37 1.87 -10.49 2.72
C LYS A 37 0.99 -9.26 2.53
N ARG A 38 0.93 -8.36 3.54
CA ARG A 38 0.17 -7.11 3.53
C ARG A 38 0.51 -6.22 2.32
N LEU A 39 1.79 -5.98 2.08
CA LEU A 39 2.28 -5.15 0.99
C LEU A 39 2.00 -5.73 -0.41
N ASN A 40 1.81 -7.05 -0.53
CA ASN A 40 1.44 -7.69 -1.80
C ASN A 40 -0.08 -7.86 -1.97
N GLN A 41 -0.90 -7.41 -1.01
CA GLN A 41 -2.35 -7.39 -1.17
C GLN A 41 -2.76 -6.49 -2.33
N ILE A 42 -3.83 -6.87 -3.01
CA ILE A 42 -4.37 -6.13 -4.14
C ILE A 42 -5.29 -5.03 -3.61
N VAL A 43 -5.07 -3.81 -4.08
CA VAL A 43 -5.92 -2.64 -3.84
C VAL A 43 -6.47 -2.13 -5.16
N SER A 44 -7.65 -1.51 -5.13
CA SER A 44 -8.22 -0.86 -6.30
C SER A 44 -8.23 0.65 -6.13
N VAL A 45 -8.16 1.37 -7.24
CA VAL A 45 -8.36 2.81 -7.26
C VAL A 45 -9.65 3.10 -7.99
N VAL A 46 -10.43 4.04 -7.47
CA VAL A 46 -11.71 4.44 -8.02
C VAL A 46 -11.71 5.95 -8.18
N LEU A 47 -12.04 6.42 -9.38
CA LEU A 47 -12.36 7.82 -9.58
C LEU A 47 -13.85 8.00 -9.25
N GLN A 48 -14.19 8.88 -8.31
CA GLN A 48 -15.57 9.12 -7.87
C GLN A 48 -15.92 10.59 -7.99
N CYS A 49 -17.03 10.88 -8.68
CA CYS A 49 -17.58 12.22 -8.73
C CYS A 49 -18.18 12.59 -7.37
N THR A 50 -17.90 13.81 -6.91
CA THR A 50 -18.38 14.32 -5.61
C THR A 50 -19.83 14.77 -5.63
N LYS A 51 -20.36 15.10 -6.81
CA LYS A 51 -21.70 15.71 -6.99
C LYS A 51 -22.77 14.71 -7.42
N ASP A 52 -22.38 13.72 -8.21
CA ASP A 52 -23.24 12.64 -8.67
C ASP A 52 -22.51 11.31 -8.47
N ASN A 53 -23.23 10.20 -8.28
CA ASN A 53 -22.63 8.90 -7.94
C ASN A 53 -21.85 8.25 -9.10
N ARG A 54 -21.44 9.02 -10.12
CA ARG A 54 -20.61 8.51 -11.23
C ARG A 54 -19.26 8.06 -10.70
N LYS A 55 -18.81 6.91 -11.20
CA LYS A 55 -17.54 6.31 -10.83
C LYS A 55 -16.90 5.66 -12.04
N ILE A 56 -15.57 5.68 -12.08
CA ILE A 56 -14.77 4.81 -12.94
C ILE A 56 -14.20 3.71 -12.04
N VAL A 57 -14.70 2.47 -12.21
CA VAL A 57 -14.40 1.35 -11.32
C VAL A 57 -13.99 0.09 -12.10
N PRO A 58 -12.87 -0.56 -11.73
CA PRO A 58 -11.70 0.04 -11.10
C PRO A 58 -10.94 0.88 -12.13
N LEU A 59 -10.46 2.05 -11.73
CA LEU A 59 -9.52 2.83 -12.52
C LEU A 59 -8.21 2.07 -12.74
N MET A 60 -7.75 1.39 -11.67
CA MET A 60 -6.59 0.51 -11.68
C MET A 60 -6.68 -0.50 -10.54
N VAL A 61 -6.03 -1.64 -10.73
CA VAL A 61 -5.88 -2.71 -9.73
C VAL A 61 -4.39 -2.99 -9.60
N VAL A 62 -3.81 -2.73 -8.43
CA VAL A 62 -2.37 -2.86 -8.18
C VAL A 62 -2.09 -3.45 -6.81
N ARG A 63 -0.83 -3.81 -6.56
CA ARG A 63 -0.41 -4.21 -5.21
C ARG A 63 -0.26 -2.98 -4.33
N ARG A 64 -0.57 -3.13 -3.05
CA ARG A 64 -0.47 -2.06 -2.04
C ARG A 64 0.89 -1.38 -2.03
N LYS A 65 1.99 -2.12 -2.17
CA LYS A 65 3.34 -1.55 -2.22
C LYS A 65 3.65 -0.74 -3.49
N ASP A 66 2.92 -0.98 -4.57
CA ASP A 66 3.19 -0.41 -5.88
C ASP A 66 2.32 0.85 -6.12
N ILE A 67 1.35 1.14 -5.23
CA ILE A 67 0.54 2.36 -5.34
C ILE A 67 1.41 3.59 -5.04
N THR A 68 1.74 4.33 -6.09
CA THR A 68 2.46 5.61 -6.01
C THR A 68 1.77 6.66 -6.87
N ARG A 69 2.06 7.94 -6.63
CA ARG A 69 1.55 9.01 -7.49
C ARG A 69 1.99 8.83 -8.95
N ALA A 70 3.23 8.39 -9.17
CA ALA A 70 3.76 8.21 -10.52
C ALA A 70 3.03 7.09 -11.27
N GLU A 71 2.82 5.93 -10.63
CA GLU A 71 2.07 4.81 -11.21
C GLU A 71 0.63 5.21 -11.55
N LEU A 72 -0.05 5.89 -10.62
CA LEU A 72 -1.39 6.37 -10.85
C LEU A 72 -1.45 7.36 -12.02
N GLN A 73 -0.53 8.31 -12.09
CA GLN A 73 -0.45 9.27 -13.19
C GLN A 73 -0.14 8.59 -14.53
N GLY A 74 0.71 7.56 -14.51
CA GLY A 74 1.00 6.72 -15.68
C GLY A 74 -0.27 6.07 -16.22
N ILE A 75 -1.05 5.41 -15.37
CA ILE A 75 -2.29 4.74 -15.79
C ILE A 75 -3.36 5.75 -16.23
N LEU A 76 -3.56 6.83 -15.47
CA LEU A 76 -4.48 7.90 -15.86
C LEU A 76 -4.15 8.48 -17.24
N GLY A 77 -2.86 8.58 -17.59
CA GLY A 77 -2.41 9.00 -18.90
C GLY A 77 -2.74 8.03 -20.04
N THR A 78 -3.07 6.78 -19.74
CA THR A 78 -3.50 5.80 -20.75
C THR A 78 -5.00 5.78 -21.00
N ILE A 79 -5.79 6.42 -20.13
CA ILE A 79 -7.24 6.45 -20.26
C ILE A 79 -7.60 7.37 -21.43
N LYS A 80 -8.42 6.87 -22.33
CA LYS A 80 -8.86 7.61 -23.50
C LYS A 80 -9.66 8.85 -23.04
N MET A 81 -9.28 10.00 -23.58
CA MET A 81 -10.00 11.26 -23.37
C MET A 81 -11.02 11.48 -24.49
N LYS A 82 -12.06 12.27 -24.22
CA LYS A 82 -13.04 12.63 -25.24
C LYS A 82 -12.37 13.39 -26.40
N PRO A 83 -12.82 13.19 -27.66
CA PRO A 83 -12.22 13.85 -28.82
C PRO A 83 -12.21 15.38 -28.76
N SER A 84 -13.15 15.98 -28.01
CA SER A 84 -13.25 17.43 -27.84
C SER A 84 -12.23 18.01 -26.84
N ILE A 85 -11.61 17.18 -26.01
CA ILE A 85 -10.60 17.62 -25.04
C ILE A 85 -9.21 17.49 -25.68
N THR A 86 -8.47 18.59 -25.69
CA THR A 86 -7.08 18.61 -26.16
C THR A 86 -6.14 18.73 -24.96
N GLY A 87 -5.03 17.98 -24.98
CA GLY A 87 -4.00 18.03 -23.94
C GLY A 87 -4.07 16.91 -22.90
N ARG A 88 -3.45 17.15 -21.73
CA ARG A 88 -3.39 16.18 -20.62
C ARG A 88 -4.68 16.24 -19.78
N TYR A 89 -5.01 15.14 -19.12
CA TYR A 89 -6.10 15.10 -18.16
C TYR A 89 -5.86 16.06 -16.99
N LYS A 90 -6.93 16.51 -16.35
CA LYS A 90 -6.91 17.37 -15.15
C LYS A 90 -7.62 16.69 -14.00
N LEU A 91 -6.90 16.47 -12.91
CA LEU A 91 -7.42 15.95 -11.66
C LEU A 91 -6.75 16.69 -10.51
N ASP A 92 -7.42 17.70 -9.97
CA ASP A 92 -6.86 18.62 -8.99
C ASP A 92 -6.47 17.92 -7.70
N HIS A 93 -7.25 16.90 -7.31
CA HIS A 93 -7.01 16.14 -6.09
C HIS A 93 -5.61 15.51 -6.04
N LEU A 94 -5.04 15.08 -7.17
CA LEU A 94 -3.72 14.43 -7.24
C LEU A 94 -2.55 15.33 -6.81
N ASN A 95 -2.78 16.65 -6.80
CA ASN A 95 -1.78 17.64 -6.41
C ASN A 95 -1.96 18.12 -4.96
N THR A 96 -2.92 17.56 -4.22
CA THR A 96 -3.20 17.95 -2.84
C THR A 96 -2.34 17.18 -1.85
N LYS A 97 -2.08 17.79 -0.68
CA LYS A 97 -1.48 17.08 0.46
C LYS A 97 -2.34 15.89 0.90
N LYS A 98 -3.67 16.03 0.78
CA LYS A 98 -4.62 15.00 1.17
C LYS A 98 -4.42 13.72 0.36
N PHE A 99 -4.23 13.83 -0.94
CA PHE A 99 -3.93 12.68 -1.79
C PHE A 99 -2.68 11.90 -1.36
N TRP A 100 -1.62 12.60 -0.96
CA TRP A 100 -0.43 11.94 -0.41
C TRP A 100 -0.73 11.18 0.88
N GLN A 101 -1.49 11.80 1.79
CA GLN A 101 -1.92 11.15 3.03
C GLN A 101 -2.81 9.94 2.76
N ASP A 102 -3.61 9.96 1.70
CA ASP A 102 -4.47 8.85 1.32
C ASP A 102 -3.66 7.66 0.78
N ILE A 103 -2.62 7.91 -0.03
CA ILE A 103 -1.65 6.86 -0.42
C ILE A 103 -0.95 6.27 0.80
N GLU A 104 -0.40 7.12 1.68
CA GLU A 104 0.29 6.66 2.89
C GLU A 104 -0.62 5.84 3.80
N SER A 105 -1.86 6.30 3.98
CA SER A 105 -2.87 5.60 4.77
C SER A 105 -3.22 4.25 4.16
N LEU A 106 -3.39 4.18 2.83
CA LEU A 106 -3.66 2.93 2.13
C LEU A 106 -2.48 1.95 2.23
N GLN A 107 -1.24 2.44 2.14
CA GLN A 107 -0.04 1.62 2.30
C GLN A 107 0.14 1.11 3.73
N ALA A 108 -0.23 1.93 4.72
CA ALA A 108 -0.16 1.60 6.15
C ALA A 108 -1.36 0.80 6.65
N SER A 109 -2.43 0.70 5.87
CA SER A 109 -3.66 -0.01 6.21
C SER A 109 -3.40 -1.48 6.51
N ASP A 110 -4.01 -1.96 7.59
CA ASP A 110 -4.07 -3.37 7.98
C ASP A 110 -5.37 -4.04 7.48
N ASN A 111 -6.20 -3.32 6.71
CA ASN A 111 -7.42 -3.89 6.14
C ASN A 111 -7.10 -5.02 5.15
N ASP A 112 -8.05 -5.95 5.04
CA ASP A 112 -7.99 -7.11 4.16
C ASP A 112 -8.09 -6.73 2.66
N ASP A 113 -8.07 -7.76 1.82
CA ASP A 113 -8.15 -7.64 0.37
C ASP A 113 -9.39 -6.81 -0.04
N ASN A 114 -9.23 -5.96 -1.08
CA ASN A 114 -10.21 -5.00 -1.62
C ASN A 114 -10.23 -3.58 -1.02
N ASP A 115 -9.20 -3.19 -0.28
CA ASP A 115 -9.02 -1.78 0.14
C ASP A 115 -9.01 -0.86 -1.11
N GLN A 116 -9.69 0.29 -1.02
CA GLN A 116 -9.88 1.19 -2.17
C GLN A 116 -9.29 2.57 -1.93
N LEU A 117 -8.55 3.08 -2.92
CA LEU A 117 -8.21 4.49 -3.00
C LEU A 117 -9.31 5.23 -3.76
N LEU A 118 -10.11 6.01 -3.05
CA LEU A 118 -11.13 6.87 -3.66
C LEU A 118 -10.50 8.21 -4.03
N ILE A 119 -10.47 8.52 -5.32
CA ILE A 119 -10.03 9.81 -5.85
C ILE A 119 -11.29 10.65 -6.11
N PRO A 120 -11.59 11.65 -5.28
CA PRO A 120 -12.68 12.57 -5.54
C PRO A 120 -12.36 13.43 -6.76
N CYS A 121 -13.37 13.64 -7.60
CA CYS A 121 -13.31 14.54 -8.75
C CYS A 121 -14.61 15.33 -8.92
N THR A 122 -14.55 16.39 -9.72
CA THR A 122 -15.72 17.17 -10.12
C THR A 122 -16.43 16.53 -11.32
N PRO A 123 -17.68 16.93 -11.61
CA PRO A 123 -18.37 16.54 -12.84
C PRO A 123 -17.56 16.79 -14.12
N GLU A 124 -16.92 17.96 -14.20
CA GLU A 124 -16.13 18.37 -15.37
C GLU A 124 -14.88 17.49 -15.52
N GLU A 125 -14.27 17.12 -14.40
CA GLU A 125 -13.11 16.23 -14.36
C GLU A 125 -13.48 14.79 -14.76
N ILE A 126 -14.59 14.22 -14.31
CA ILE A 126 -14.95 12.86 -14.74
C ILE A 126 -15.39 12.84 -16.20
N GLU A 127 -16.02 13.91 -16.68
CA GLU A 127 -16.53 14.02 -18.05
C GLU A 127 -15.45 14.15 -19.14
N GLN A 128 -14.19 14.41 -18.77
CA GLN A 128 -13.11 14.50 -19.75
C GLN A 128 -12.73 13.14 -20.36
N PHE A 129 -13.04 12.04 -19.65
CA PHE A 129 -12.71 10.68 -20.07
C PHE A 129 -13.80 10.11 -21.00
N ASP A 130 -13.38 9.32 -21.98
CA ASP A 130 -14.22 8.59 -22.94
C ASP A 130 -14.44 7.16 -22.43
N VAL A 131 -15.17 7.05 -21.32
CA VAL A 131 -15.47 5.81 -20.57
C VAL A 131 -16.96 5.59 -20.39
#